data_AF-A0A9P6KA69-F1
#
_entry.id   AF-A0A9P6KA69-F1
#
_cell.length_a   1.000
_cell.length_b   1.000
_cell.length_c   1.000
_cell.angle_alpha   90.00
_cell.angle_beta   90.00
_cell.angle_gamma   90.00
#
_symmetry.space_group_name_H-M   'P 1'
#
loop_
_entity.id
_entity.type
_entity.pdbx_description
1 polymer ?
#
loop_
_entity_poly.entity_id
_entity_poly.type
_entity_poly.pdbx_seq_one_letter_code
_entity_poly.pdbx_strand_id
1 'polypeptide(L)'
;TGNRTKAGALQDLQNSIVRYVKNNFLDGHRQDAYDLFLLYDVDPRGSYPLVDKRPIQLKALPLVPVVGIIMILASAVLPKDALSTAVLLFASFWLAVVTYTLQLIVANGTDYINWPRLVPLPYAPTSKFAAVVAGQPVGLKTE
;
A
#
# COMPACT_ATOMS: atom_id res chain seq x y z
N THR A 1 0.49 -44.26 8.99
CA THR A 1 0.50 -43.14 8.02
C THR A 1 -0.73 -42.30 8.26
N GLY A 2 -0.58 -41.09 8.81
CA GLY A 2 -1.71 -40.25 9.23
C GLY A 2 -2.42 -39.65 8.01
N ASN A 3 -3.68 -40.00 7.81
CA ASN A 3 -4.52 -39.38 6.77
C ASN A 3 -4.71 -37.90 7.12
N ARG A 4 -4.27 -36.99 6.23
CA ARG A 4 -4.56 -35.56 6.37
C ARG A 4 -6.07 -35.36 6.30
N THR A 5 -6.66 -34.85 7.37
CA THR A 5 -8.09 -34.54 7.39
C THR A 5 -8.36 -33.27 6.57
N LYS A 6 -9.48 -33.23 5.85
CA LYS A 6 -9.91 -32.01 5.14
C LYS A 6 -10.07 -30.83 6.10
N ALA A 7 -10.46 -31.10 7.35
CA ALA A 7 -10.53 -30.12 8.42
C ALA A 7 -9.14 -29.56 8.79
N GLY A 8 -8.12 -30.41 8.92
CA GLY A 8 -6.75 -29.97 9.18
C GLY A 8 -6.19 -29.11 8.04
N ALA A 9 -6.46 -29.49 6.79
CA ALA A 9 -6.06 -28.69 5.63
C ALA A 9 -6.70 -27.29 5.61
N LEU A 10 -7.98 -27.18 6.00
CA LEU A 10 -8.67 -25.89 6.09
C LEU A 10 -8.11 -25.02 7.23
N GLN A 11 -7.78 -25.64 8.37
CA GLN A 11 -7.15 -24.95 9.49
C GLN A 11 -5.75 -24.43 9.14
N ASP A 12 -4.96 -25.24 8.43
CA ASP A 12 -3.63 -24.84 7.96
C ASP A 12 -3.73 -23.67 6.96
N LEU A 13 -4.72 -23.70 6.07
CA LEU A 13 -5.01 -22.59 5.16
C LEU A 13 -5.34 -21.33 5.95
N GLN A 14 -6.28 -21.38 6.89
CA GLN A 14 -6.64 -20.22 7.70
C GLN A 14 -5.42 -19.67 8.45
N ASN A 15 -4.64 -20.54 9.09
CA ASN A 15 -3.45 -20.16 9.84
C ASN A 15 -2.40 -19.49 8.95
N SER A 16 -2.19 -19.99 7.73
CA SER A 16 -1.24 -19.42 6.78
C SER A 16 -1.69 -18.03 6.28
N ILE A 17 -2.98 -17.84 5.98
CA ILE A 17 -3.53 -16.53 5.62
C ILE A 17 -3.36 -15.54 6.76
N VAL A 18 -3.74 -15.92 7.99
CA VAL A 18 -3.61 -15.03 9.16
C VAL A 18 -2.15 -14.64 9.39
N ARG A 19 -1.22 -15.60 9.26
CA ARG A 19 0.21 -15.32 9.38
C ARG A 19 0.69 -14.36 8.29
N TYR A 20 0.28 -14.58 7.04
CA TYR A 20 0.63 -13.70 5.93
C TYR A 20 0.12 -12.27 6.18
N VAL A 21 -1.12 -12.12 6.61
CA VAL A 21 -1.69 -10.79 6.87
C VAL A 21 -0.97 -10.08 8.01
N LYS A 22 -0.79 -10.77 9.15
CA LYS A 22 -0.12 -10.19 10.32
C LYS A 22 1.32 -9.78 10.04
N ASN A 23 2.06 -10.61 9.30
CA ASN A 23 3.47 -10.36 9.02
C ASN A 23 3.69 -9.31 7.93
N ASN A 24 2.78 -9.13 6.98
CA ASN A 24 2.97 -8.16 5.89
C ASN A 24 2.31 -6.80 6.14
N PHE A 25 1.14 -6.76 6.79
CA PHE A 25 0.37 -5.51 6.91
C PHE A 25 0.38 -4.92 8.33
N LEU A 26 0.51 -5.75 9.36
CA LEU A 26 0.41 -5.32 10.76
C LEU A 26 1.74 -5.30 11.50
N ASP A 27 2.85 -5.64 10.83
CA ASP A 27 4.14 -5.78 11.47
C ASP A 27 4.72 -4.45 11.97
N GLY A 28 4.64 -3.37 11.19
CA GLY A 28 5.11 -2.05 11.62
C GLY A 28 4.41 -1.53 12.88
N HIS A 29 3.09 -1.66 12.96
CA HIS A 29 2.35 -1.28 14.18
C HIS A 29 2.72 -2.14 15.39
N ARG A 30 3.04 -3.42 15.17
CA ARG A 30 3.50 -4.30 16.25
C ARG A 30 4.88 -3.87 16.75
N GLN A 31 5.79 -3.50 15.85
CA GLN A 31 7.11 -2.98 16.20
C GLN A 31 6.99 -1.65 16.96
N ASP A 32 6.17 -0.71 16.47
CA ASP A 32 5.87 0.55 17.16
C ASP A 32 5.36 0.31 18.60
N ALA A 33 4.53 -0.72 18.81
CA ALA A 33 4.05 -1.05 20.16
C ALA A 33 5.20 -1.50 21.09
N TYR A 34 6.18 -2.26 20.61
CA TYR A 34 7.34 -2.62 21.41
C TYR A 34 8.28 -1.44 21.65
N ASP A 35 8.51 -0.64 20.61
CA ASP A 35 9.38 0.54 20.69
C ASP A 35 8.83 1.55 21.68
N LEU A 36 7.50 1.71 21.75
CA LEU A 36 6.83 2.58 22.73
C LEU A 36 7.20 2.25 24.18
N PHE A 37 7.41 0.97 24.50
CA PHE A 37 7.76 0.54 25.86
C PHE A 37 9.26 0.43 26.12
N LEU A 38 10.06 0.17 25.08
CA LEU A 38 11.47 -0.18 25.23
C LEU A 38 12.44 0.93 24.86
N LEU A 39 12.11 1.71 23.83
CA LEU A 39 13.07 2.59 23.14
C LEU A 39 12.57 4.04 23.00
N TYR A 40 11.26 4.26 23.06
CA TYR A 40 10.67 5.58 22.85
C TYR A 40 10.72 6.41 24.13
N ASP A 41 11.47 7.52 24.08
CA ASP A 41 11.45 8.55 25.11
C ASP A 41 10.46 9.66 24.71
N VAL A 42 9.53 9.98 25.62
CA VAL A 42 8.45 10.94 25.33
C VAL A 42 8.99 12.35 25.50
N ASP A 43 9.21 13.06 24.39
CA ASP A 43 9.49 14.48 24.44
C ASP A 43 8.20 15.26 24.79
N PRO A 44 8.11 15.91 25.97
CA PRO A 44 6.91 16.64 26.40
C PRO A 44 6.60 17.87 25.51
N ARG A 45 7.57 18.31 24.71
CA ARG A 45 7.44 19.43 23.76
C ARG A 45 7.28 18.96 22.31
N GLY A 46 7.35 17.66 22.08
CA GLY A 46 7.28 17.05 20.76
C GLY A 46 5.87 17.06 20.16
N SER A 47 5.80 16.94 18.85
CA SER A 47 4.55 16.65 18.13
C SER A 47 4.21 15.16 18.21
N TYR A 48 2.94 14.80 18.02
CA TYR A 48 2.49 13.40 18.02
C TYR A 48 3.32 12.56 17.03
N PRO A 49 4.00 11.49 17.48
CA PRO A 49 5.00 10.79 16.68
C PRO A 49 4.39 9.91 15.58
N LEU A 50 3.12 9.50 15.71
CA LEU A 50 2.46 8.56 14.79
C LEU A 50 1.68 9.26 13.65
N VAL A 51 1.90 10.57 13.41
CA VAL A 51 1.28 11.28 12.29
C VAL A 51 1.82 10.77 10.96
N ASP A 52 0.92 10.39 10.05
CA ASP A 52 1.29 10.01 8.69
C ASP A 52 1.64 11.25 7.84
N LYS A 53 2.96 11.48 7.67
CA LYS A 53 3.55 12.58 6.90
C LYS A 53 3.48 12.41 5.38
N ARG A 54 2.92 11.29 4.88
CA ARG A 54 2.85 11.04 3.43
C ARG A 54 1.98 12.10 2.74
N PRO A 55 2.37 12.56 1.53
CA PRO A 55 1.61 13.54 0.78
C PRO A 55 0.24 12.98 0.37
N ILE A 56 -0.76 13.86 0.23
CA ILE A 56 -2.15 13.46 -0.06
C ILE A 56 -2.25 12.69 -1.39
N GLN A 57 -1.39 13.00 -2.36
CA GLN A 57 -1.31 12.34 -3.66
C GLN A 57 -1.03 10.84 -3.50
N LEU A 58 -0.10 10.47 -2.60
CA LEU A 58 0.25 9.07 -2.35
C LEU A 58 -0.89 8.34 -1.64
N LYS A 59 -1.60 9.03 -0.74
CA LYS A 59 -2.78 8.48 -0.04
C LYS A 59 -3.95 8.25 -0.99
N ALA A 60 -4.14 9.13 -1.96
CA ALA A 60 -5.23 9.05 -2.94
C ALA A 60 -4.95 8.07 -4.08
N LEU A 61 -3.67 7.77 -4.38
CA LEU A 61 -3.30 6.98 -5.56
C LEU A 61 -3.94 5.58 -5.61
N PRO A 62 -4.07 4.81 -4.51
CA PRO A 62 -4.74 3.51 -4.53
C PRO A 62 -6.25 3.57 -4.82
N LEU A 63 -6.89 4.73 -4.61
CA LEU A 63 -8.32 4.92 -4.91
C LEU A 63 -8.57 4.99 -6.42
N VAL A 64 -7.63 5.56 -7.17
CA VAL A 64 -7.77 5.76 -8.62
C VAL A 64 -7.99 4.46 -9.41
N PRO A 65 -7.20 3.38 -9.22
CA PRO A 65 -7.46 2.13 -9.92
C PRO A 65 -8.78 1.47 -9.49
N VAL A 66 -9.24 1.65 -8.25
CA VAL A 66 -10.55 1.15 -7.80
C VAL A 66 -11.67 1.83 -8.58
N VAL A 67 -11.64 3.15 -8.69
CA VAL A 67 -12.59 3.92 -9.51
C VAL A 67 -12.48 3.50 -10.97
N GLY A 68 -11.25 3.42 -11.51
CA GLY A 68 -11.03 3.03 -12.90
C GLY A 68 -11.60 1.64 -13.24
N ILE A 69 -11.43 0.65 -12.35
CA ILE A 69 -12.03 -0.69 -12.52
C ILE A 69 -13.55 -0.61 -12.53
N ILE A 70 -14.16 0.16 -11.62
CA ILE A 70 -15.62 0.37 -11.60
C ILE A 70 -16.08 1.01 -12.91
N MET A 71 -15.37 2.02 -13.41
CA MET A 71 -15.74 2.69 -14.67
C MET A 71 -15.59 1.77 -15.89
N ILE A 72 -14.58 0.91 -15.93
CA ILE A 72 -14.43 -0.12 -16.96
C ILE A 72 -15.60 -1.11 -16.90
N LEU A 73 -15.95 -1.61 -15.71
CA LEU A 73 -17.09 -2.51 -15.54
C LEU A 73 -18.41 -1.82 -15.93
N ALA A 74 -18.60 -0.57 -15.54
CA ALA A 74 -19.75 0.24 -15.91
C ALA A 74 -19.85 0.42 -17.43
N SER A 75 -18.72 0.61 -18.12
CA SER A 75 -18.66 0.69 -19.58
C SER A 75 -19.06 -0.61 -20.28
N ALA A 76 -18.88 -1.76 -19.63
CA ALA A 76 -19.29 -3.05 -20.18
C ALA A 76 -20.77 -3.37 -19.91
N VAL A 77 -21.35 -2.86 -18.82
CA VAL A 77 -22.69 -3.25 -18.34
C VAL A 77 -23.80 -2.26 -18.73
N LEU A 78 -23.53 -0.95 -18.71
CA LEU A 78 -24.55 0.08 -18.91
C LEU A 78 -24.98 0.32 -20.37
N PRO A 79 -24.08 0.37 -21.37
CA PRO A 79 -24.48 0.71 -22.73
C PRO A 79 -25.17 -0.48 -23.42
N LYS A 80 -26.16 -0.16 -24.27
CA LYS A 80 -26.84 -1.16 -25.11
C LYS A 80 -25.88 -1.83 -26.10
N ASP A 81 -24.96 -1.05 -26.67
CA ASP A 81 -23.91 -1.50 -27.59
C ASP A 81 -22.53 -1.27 -26.96
N ALA A 82 -22.04 -2.26 -26.20
CA ALA A 82 -20.74 -2.19 -25.52
C ALA A 82 -19.54 -2.06 -26.49
N LEU A 83 -19.72 -2.41 -27.77
CA LEU A 83 -18.69 -2.31 -28.81
C LEU A 83 -18.75 -1.02 -29.63
N SER A 84 -19.61 -0.07 -29.25
CA SER A 84 -19.61 1.26 -29.87
C SER A 84 -18.27 1.96 -29.68
N THR A 85 -17.80 2.67 -30.69
CA THR A 85 -16.53 3.40 -30.67
C THR A 85 -16.40 4.30 -29.44
N ALA A 86 -17.48 4.96 -29.03
CA ALA A 86 -17.48 5.83 -27.85
C ALA A 86 -17.23 5.05 -26.54
N VAL A 87 -17.83 3.86 -26.40
CA VAL A 87 -17.66 2.99 -25.23
C VAL A 87 -16.25 2.43 -25.19
N LEU A 88 -15.70 2.02 -26.34
CA LEU A 88 -14.32 1.52 -26.44
C LEU A 88 -13.29 2.60 -26.11
N LEU A 89 -13.49 3.83 -26.59
CA LEU A 89 -12.62 4.96 -26.23
C LEU A 89 -12.69 5.28 -24.73
N PHE A 90 -13.89 5.25 -24.16
CA PHE A 90 -14.06 5.44 -22.72
C PHE A 90 -13.40 4.33 -21.88
N ALA A 91 -13.60 3.07 -22.25
CA ALA A 91 -13.00 1.92 -21.58
C ALA A 91 -11.47 1.93 -21.69
N SER A 92 -10.93 2.22 -22.89
CA SER A 92 -9.47 2.32 -23.12
C SER A 92 -8.84 3.49 -22.37
N PHE A 93 -9.54 4.63 -22.25
CA PHE A 93 -9.10 5.74 -21.40
C PHE A 93 -8.93 5.29 -19.94
N TRP A 94 -9.96 4.66 -19.35
CA TRP A 94 -9.86 4.19 -17.97
C TRP A 94 -8.82 3.08 -17.80
N LEU A 95 -8.67 2.20 -18.78
CA LEU A 95 -7.62 1.18 -18.80
C LEU A 95 -6.22 1.82 -18.78
N ALA A 96 -6.00 2.87 -19.58
CA ALA A 96 -4.75 3.62 -19.57
C ALA A 96 -4.49 4.28 -18.20
N VAL A 97 -5.51 4.87 -17.58
CA VAL A 97 -5.40 5.47 -16.23
C VAL A 97 -5.07 4.40 -15.18
N VAL A 98 -5.74 3.25 -15.18
CA VAL A 98 -5.49 2.15 -14.24
C VAL A 98 -4.07 1.62 -14.40
N THR A 99 -3.65 1.36 -15.63
CA THR A 99 -2.30 0.82 -15.90
C THR A 99 -1.21 1.80 -15.48
N TYR A 100 -1.35 3.09 -15.81
CA TYR A 100 -0.40 4.13 -15.39
C TYR A 100 -0.33 4.27 -13.86
N THR A 101 -1.47 4.30 -13.18
CA THR A 101 -1.50 4.42 -11.72
C THR A 101 -0.95 3.19 -11.01
N LEU A 102 -1.21 1.98 -11.51
CA LEU A 102 -0.62 0.75 -10.99
C LEU A 102 0.90 0.74 -11.14
N GLN A 103 1.43 1.17 -12.30
CA GLN A 103 2.88 1.31 -12.48
C GLN A 103 3.48 2.27 -11.46
N LEU A 104 2.79 3.39 -11.17
CA LEU A 104 3.24 4.34 -10.17
C LEU A 104 3.19 3.76 -8.75
N ILE A 105 2.16 2.97 -8.41
CA ILE A 105 2.09 2.28 -7.12
C ILE A 105 3.25 1.29 -6.98
N VAL A 106 3.54 0.49 -8.01
CA VAL A 106 4.65 -0.48 -8.00
C VAL A 106 6.00 0.23 -7.89
N ALA A 107 6.21 1.32 -8.64
CA ALA A 107 7.44 2.10 -8.59
C ALA A 107 7.72 2.71 -7.21
N ASN A 108 6.66 2.98 -6.43
CA ASN A 108 6.72 3.59 -5.10
C ASN A 108 6.22 2.63 -4.01
N GLY A 109 6.30 1.32 -4.26
CA GLY A 109 5.80 0.28 -3.38
C GLY A 109 6.33 0.41 -1.95
N THR A 110 7.57 0.89 -1.80
CA THR A 110 8.23 1.14 -0.51
C THR A 110 7.43 2.08 0.39
N ASP A 111 6.72 3.04 -0.19
CA ASP A 111 5.98 4.06 0.53
C ASP A 111 4.60 3.57 0.94
N TYR A 112 4.16 2.40 0.48
CA TYR A 112 2.91 1.75 0.88
C TYR A 112 3.11 0.70 1.96
N ILE A 113 4.36 0.30 2.22
CA ILE A 113 4.70 -0.62 3.30
C ILE A 113 4.39 0.05 4.65
N ASN A 114 3.90 -0.75 5.58
CA ASN A 114 3.67 -0.32 6.96
C ASN A 114 4.99 -0.41 7.74
N TRP A 115 5.88 0.56 7.52
CA TRP A 115 7.11 0.71 8.27
C TRP A 115 6.84 1.18 9.71
N PRO A 116 7.68 0.78 10.69
CA PRO A 116 7.64 1.37 12.02
C PRO A 116 7.85 2.88 11.91
N ARG A 117 7.09 3.63 12.70
CA ARG A 117 7.01 5.10 12.66
C ARG A 117 7.71 5.74 13.86
N LEU A 118 7.79 5.04 14.99
CA LEU A 118 8.42 5.57 16.20
C LEU A 118 9.94 5.58 16.07
N VAL A 119 10.53 4.44 15.70
CA VAL A 119 11.97 4.28 15.52
C VAL A 119 12.24 3.86 14.07
N PRO A 120 12.90 4.70 13.25
CA PRO A 120 13.17 4.36 11.86
C PRO A 120 14.25 3.27 11.77
N LEU A 121 14.01 2.27 10.92
CA LEU A 121 14.98 1.22 10.66
C LEU A 121 16.13 1.76 9.80
N PRO A 122 17.40 1.35 10.05
CA PRO A 122 18.56 1.89 9.33
C PRO A 122 18.56 1.57 7.83
N TYR A 123 17.83 0.53 7.42
CA TYR A 123 17.68 0.11 6.03
C TYR A 123 16.33 0.53 5.41
N ALA A 124 15.48 1.26 6.14
CA ALA A 124 14.21 1.72 5.60
C ALA A 124 14.49 2.71 4.45
N PRO A 125 13.94 2.46 3.24
CA PRO A 125 14.17 3.34 2.11
C PRO A 125 13.52 4.71 2.37
N THR A 126 14.26 5.78 2.09
CA THR A 126 13.70 7.13 2.07
C THR A 126 12.65 7.23 0.96
N SER A 127 11.47 7.76 1.29
CA SER A 127 10.40 7.96 0.32
C SER A 127 10.90 8.84 -0.82
N LYS A 128 10.94 8.26 -2.03
CA LYS A 128 11.32 8.98 -3.25
C LYS A 128 10.33 10.11 -3.54
N PHE A 129 9.04 9.88 -3.26
CA PHE A 129 7.99 10.88 -3.41
C PHE A 129 8.16 12.04 -2.44
N ALA A 130 8.42 11.75 -1.16
CA ALA A 130 8.67 12.79 -0.17
C ALA A 130 9.93 13.61 -0.53
N ALA A 131 11.01 12.95 -0.98
CA ALA A 131 12.23 13.62 -1.40
C ALA A 131 12.01 14.54 -2.62
N VAL A 132 11.29 14.08 -3.64
CA VAL A 132 10.94 14.90 -4.83
C VAL A 132 10.06 16.10 -4.45
N VAL A 133 9.07 15.90 -3.58
CA VAL A 133 8.20 16.99 -3.10
C VAL A 133 8.94 17.97 -2.19
N ALA A 134 9.92 17.50 -1.41
CA ALA A 134 10.74 18.31 -0.53
C ALA A 134 11.94 18.99 -1.24
N GLY A 135 12.14 18.74 -2.54
CA GLY A 135 13.28 19.29 -3.30
C GLY A 135 14.63 18.71 -2.86
N GLN A 136 14.66 17.58 -2.17
CA GLN A 136 15.88 16.93 -1.69
C GLN A 136 16.42 15.95 -2.75
N PRO A 137 17.75 15.88 -2.96
CA PRO A 137 18.32 14.93 -3.92
C PRO A 137 17.99 13.50 -3.50
N VAL A 138 17.32 12.77 -4.38
CA VAL A 138 16.96 11.37 -4.19
C VAL A 138 18.23 10.53 -4.25
N GLY A 139 18.81 10.23 -3.10
CA GLY A 139 19.90 9.28 -2.96
C GLY A 139 21.10 9.85 -2.23
N LEU A 140 21.08 9.75 -0.91
CA LEU A 140 22.30 9.51 -0.16
C LEU A 140 21.97 8.40 0.85
N LYS A 141 22.63 7.25 0.67
CA LYS A 141 22.81 6.30 1.77
C LYS A 141 23.57 7.09 2.84
N THR A 142 22.90 7.44 3.92
CA THR A 142 23.59 7.82 5.14
C THR A 142 24.20 6.56 5.68
N GLU A 143 25.52 6.40 5.45
CA GLU A 143 26.36 5.51 6.25
C GLU A 143 26.34 5.91 7.72
#